data_AF-A0A931VI42-F1
#
_entry.id   AF-A0A931VI42-F1
#
_cell.length_a   1.000
_cell.length_b   1.000
_cell.length_c   1.000
_cell.angle_alpha   90.00
_cell.angle_beta   90.00
_cell.angle_gamma   90.00
#
_symmetry.space_group_name_H-M   'P 1'
#
loop_
_entity.id
_entity.type
_entity.pdbx_description
1 polymer ?
#
loop_
_entity_poly.entity_id
_entity_poly.type
_entity_poly.pdbx_seq_one_letter_code
_entity_poly.pdbx_strand_id
1 'polypeptide(L)'
;MILLEEVVAPGCHICKEFEKFWETIKGDFPNVEFKKIDVTAPEGMAIAQKYMIFASPGIIINNELFSTGGFDKEKIVKKLKELS
;
A
#
# COMPACT_ATOMS: atom_id res chain seq x y z
N MET A 1 -8.91 13.09 3.93
CA MET A 1 -7.95 12.21 4.63
C MET A 1 -7.88 10.92 3.84
N ILE A 2 -6.72 10.60 3.28
CA ILE A 2 -6.49 9.48 2.37
C ILE A 2 -5.93 8.34 3.19
N LEU A 3 -6.54 7.15 3.12
CA LEU A 3 -5.99 5.96 3.79
C LEU A 3 -5.10 5.20 2.80
N LEU A 4 -3.84 4.95 3.15
CA LEU A 4 -2.92 4.15 2.34
C LEU A 4 -2.52 2.92 3.15
N GLU A 5 -3.02 1.76 2.74
CA GLU A 5 -2.76 0.49 3.41
C GLU A 5 -1.88 -0.37 2.51
N GLU A 6 -0.71 -0.75 3.01
CA GLU A 6 0.19 -1.68 2.35
C GLU A 6 0.12 -3.04 3.03
N VAL A 7 -0.39 -4.02 2.28
CA VAL A 7 -0.37 -5.43 2.63
C VAL A 7 0.97 -6.03 2.23
N VAL A 8 1.81 -6.32 3.22
CA VAL A 8 3.16 -6.85 3.03
C VAL A 8 3.22 -8.34 3.33
N ALA A 9 4.10 -9.07 2.63
CA ALA A 9 4.38 -10.47 2.92
C ALA A 9 5.81 -10.64 3.43
N PRO A 10 6.04 -11.55 4.41
CA PRO A 10 7.38 -11.88 4.85
C PRO A 10 8.20 -12.44 3.68
N GLY A 11 9.39 -11.85 3.46
CA GLY A 11 10.30 -12.22 2.36
C GLY A 11 10.18 -11.35 1.10
N CYS A 12 9.32 -10.33 1.09
CA CYS A 12 9.14 -9.49 -0.09
C CYS A 12 10.17 -8.33 -0.14
N HIS A 13 11.11 -8.41 -1.08
CA HIS A 13 12.12 -7.36 -1.31
C HIS A 13 11.46 -6.02 -1.71
N ILE A 14 10.32 -6.10 -2.38
CA ILE A 14 9.55 -4.99 -2.94
C ILE A 14 8.97 -4.11 -1.81
N CYS A 15 8.52 -4.68 -0.68
CA CYS A 15 7.97 -3.91 0.44
C CYS A 15 8.97 -2.91 1.04
N LYS A 16 10.25 -3.29 1.15
CA LYS A 16 11.30 -2.37 1.62
C LYS A 16 11.50 -1.18 0.67
N GLU A 17 11.31 -1.39 -0.61
CA GLU A 17 11.44 -0.34 -1.61
C GLU A 17 10.27 0.64 -1.53
N PHE A 18 9.06 0.12 -1.27
CA PHE A 18 7.88 0.95 -1.05
C PHE A 18 8.01 1.80 0.21
N GLU A 19 8.45 1.21 1.32
CA GLU A 19 8.62 1.93 2.59
C GLU A 19 9.59 3.12 2.44
N LYS A 20 10.76 2.90 1.80
CA LYS A 20 11.71 3.98 1.50
C LYS A 20 11.12 5.06 0.60
N PHE A 21 10.36 4.65 -0.40
CA PHE A 21 9.70 5.58 -1.31
C PHE A 21 8.65 6.41 -0.57
N TRP A 22 7.81 5.75 0.23
CA TRP A 22 6.81 6.39 1.07
C TRP A 22 7.44 7.39 2.03
N GLU A 23 8.54 7.03 2.69
CA GLU A 23 9.26 7.94 3.58
C GLU A 23 9.79 9.20 2.89
N THR A 24 10.07 9.12 1.58
CA THR A 24 10.52 10.27 0.78
C THR A 24 9.36 11.21 0.44
N ILE A 25 8.18 10.67 0.18
CA ILE A 25 7.01 11.46 -0.26
C ILE A 25 6.04 11.81 0.87
N LYS A 26 6.07 11.13 2.01
CA LYS A 26 5.13 11.35 3.14
C LYS A 26 5.08 12.80 3.59
N GLY A 27 6.18 13.55 3.43
CA GLY A 27 6.24 14.98 3.76
C GLY A 27 5.39 15.87 2.84
N ASP A 28 5.18 15.45 1.59
CA ASP A 28 4.34 16.14 0.61
C ASP A 28 2.85 15.85 0.83
N PHE A 29 2.53 14.77 1.57
CA PHE A 29 1.17 14.26 1.76
C PHE A 29 0.76 14.21 3.24
N PRO A 30 0.59 15.37 3.92
CA PRO A 30 0.15 15.40 5.31
C PRO A 30 -1.28 14.86 5.52
N ASN A 31 -2.07 14.78 4.44
CA ASN A 31 -3.42 14.23 4.44
C ASN A 31 -3.50 12.72 4.21
N VAL A 32 -2.36 12.02 4.07
CA VAL A 32 -2.33 10.57 3.86
C VAL A 32 -1.92 9.84 5.15
N GLU A 33 -2.79 8.94 5.60
CA GLU A 33 -2.53 8.03 6.71
C GLU A 33 -2.03 6.70 6.17
N PHE A 34 -0.75 6.40 6.42
CA PHE A 34 -0.12 5.16 5.99
C PHE A 34 -0.20 4.08 7.05
N LYS A 35 -0.66 2.89 6.67
CA LYS A 35 -0.73 1.69 7.50
C LYS A 35 -0.08 0.52 6.79
N LYS A 36 0.76 -0.20 7.52
CA LYS A 36 1.35 -1.45 7.05
C LYS A 36 0.62 -2.62 7.71
N ILE A 37 0.20 -3.57 6.90
CA ILE A 37 -0.59 -4.74 7.32
C ILE A 37 0.15 -5.98 6.84
N ASP A 38 0.53 -6.86 7.77
CA ASP A 38 1.12 -8.14 7.40
C ASP A 38 0.04 -9.07 6.84
N VAL A 39 0.25 -9.60 5.63
CA VAL A 39 -0.65 -10.58 5.00
C VAL A 39 -0.78 -11.87 5.82
N THR A 40 0.19 -12.14 6.69
CA THR A 40 0.18 -13.28 7.63
C THR A 40 -0.61 -12.99 8.91
N ALA A 41 -0.93 -11.73 9.19
CA ALA A 41 -1.82 -11.38 10.27
C ALA A 41 -3.27 -11.73 9.90
N PRO A 42 -4.15 -12.04 10.87
CA PRO A 42 -5.55 -12.34 10.60
C PRO A 42 -6.27 -11.21 9.85
N GLU A 43 -5.92 -9.95 10.14
CA GLU A 43 -6.48 -8.77 9.46
C GLU A 43 -5.99 -8.68 8.01
N GLY A 44 -4.70 -8.91 7.76
CA GLY A 44 -4.13 -8.93 6.41
C GLY A 44 -4.64 -10.08 5.55
N MET A 45 -4.86 -11.28 6.12
CA MET A 45 -5.52 -12.37 5.41
C MET A 45 -6.94 -12.01 5.02
N ALA A 46 -7.72 -11.42 5.94
CA ALA A 46 -9.09 -11.00 5.65
C ALA A 46 -9.13 -9.95 4.54
N ILE A 47 -8.22 -8.98 4.55
CA ILE A 47 -8.06 -7.95 3.52
C ILE A 47 -7.62 -8.56 2.20
N ALA A 48 -6.60 -9.42 2.20
CA ALA A 48 -6.12 -10.10 1.02
C ALA A 48 -7.21 -10.96 0.38
N GLN A 49 -8.02 -11.63 1.18
CA GLN A 49 -9.13 -12.42 0.69
C GLN A 49 -10.29 -11.53 0.20
N LYS A 50 -10.59 -10.44 0.92
CA LYS A 50 -11.64 -9.46 0.58
C LYS A 50 -11.36 -8.73 -0.73
N TYR A 51 -10.12 -8.29 -0.94
CA TYR A 51 -9.69 -7.57 -2.14
C TYR A 51 -9.06 -8.49 -3.20
N MET A 52 -9.08 -9.81 -2.99
CA MET A 52 -8.49 -10.78 -3.91
C MET A 52 -7.02 -10.48 -4.26
N ILE A 53 -6.21 -10.20 -3.23
CA ILE A 53 -4.78 -9.97 -3.34
C ILE A 53 -4.09 -11.32 -3.60
N PHE A 54 -3.94 -11.65 -4.89
CA PHE A 54 -3.26 -12.87 -5.32
C PHE A 54 -1.73 -12.75 -5.31
N ALA A 55 -1.20 -11.54 -5.21
CA ALA A 55 0.23 -11.28 -5.24
C ALA A 55 0.61 -10.18 -4.24
N SER A 56 1.74 -10.35 -3.56
CA SER A 56 2.26 -9.41 -2.57
C SER A 56 3.40 -8.58 -3.16
N PRO A 57 3.52 -7.27 -2.85
CA PRO A 57 2.67 -6.48 -1.95
C PRO A 57 1.31 -6.10 -2.55
N GLY A 58 0.30 -5.97 -1.68
CA GLY A 58 -0.99 -5.40 -2.02
C GLY A 58 -1.09 -3.97 -1.54
N ILE A 59 -1.41 -3.03 -2.41
CA ILE A 59 -1.56 -1.62 -2.06
C ILE A 59 -3.02 -1.24 -2.20
N ILE A 60 -3.54 -0.65 -1.15
CA ILE A 60 -4.93 -0.23 -1.01
C ILE A 60 -4.93 1.26 -0.70
N ILE A 61 -5.73 2.02 -1.45
CA ILE A 61 -5.86 3.46 -1.27
C ILE A 61 -7.34 3.75 -1.04
N ASN A 62 -7.69 4.39 0.07
CA ASN A 62 -9.07 4.68 0.48
C ASN A 62 -9.98 3.44 0.46
N ASN A 63 -9.52 2.30 1.00
CA ASN A 63 -10.25 1.02 0.94
C ASN A 63 -10.51 0.52 -0.50
N GLU A 64 -9.76 0.99 -1.49
CA GLU A 64 -9.82 0.52 -2.87
C GLU A 64 -8.51 -0.18 -3.24
N LEU A 65 -8.61 -1.41 -3.76
CA LEU A 65 -7.45 -2.15 -4.24
C LEU A 65 -6.80 -1.37 -5.40
N PHE A 66 -5.59 -0.88 -5.18
CA PHE A 66 -4.86 -0.13 -6.18
C PHE A 66 -3.94 -1.02 -7.01
N SER A 67 -3.17 -1.89 -6.36
CA SER A 67 -2.24 -2.80 -7.04
C SER A 67 -1.89 -4.00 -6.17
N THR A 68 -1.53 -5.13 -6.79
CA THR A 68 -1.12 -6.36 -6.09
C THR A 68 0.05 -7.02 -6.82
N GLY A 69 1.07 -7.48 -6.10
CA GLY A 69 2.23 -8.18 -6.65
C GLY A 69 3.38 -7.28 -7.11
N GLY A 70 3.14 -5.97 -7.11
CA GLY A 70 4.09 -4.96 -7.54
C GLY A 70 3.47 -3.58 -7.42
N PHE A 71 4.31 -2.57 -7.19
CA PHE A 71 3.86 -1.18 -7.07
C PHE A 71 4.60 -0.29 -8.06
N ASP A 72 3.85 0.62 -8.68
CA ASP A 72 4.39 1.67 -9.53
C ASP A 72 4.48 2.96 -8.70
N LYS A 73 5.70 3.37 -8.35
CA LYS A 73 5.98 4.63 -7.61
C LYS A 73 5.27 5.83 -8.23
N GLU A 74 5.40 5.98 -9.55
CA GLU A 74 4.79 7.08 -10.29
C GLU A 74 3.26 7.04 -10.23
N LYS A 75 2.65 5.87 -10.42
CA LYS A 75 1.18 5.74 -10.36
C LYS A 75 0.64 6.06 -8.97
N ILE A 76 1.35 5.63 -7.92
CA ILE A 76 0.94 5.91 -6.54
C ILE A 76 1.02 7.40 -6.24
N VAL A 77 2.14 8.06 -6.57
CA VAL A 77 2.24 9.51 -6.38
C VAL A 77 1.20 10.25 -7.18
N LYS A 78 0.97 9.86 -8.44
CA LYS A 78 -0.04 10.50 -9.28
C LYS A 78 -1.43 10.34 -8.68
N LYS A 79 -1.81 9.13 -8.25
CA LYS A 79 -3.09 8.85 -7.63
C LYS A 79 -3.27 9.59 -6.31
N LEU A 80 -2.23 9.62 -5.47
CA LEU A 80 -2.25 10.37 -4.21
C LEU A 80 -2.38 11.87 -4.46
N LYS A 81 -1.70 12.44 -5.46
CA LYS A 81 -1.87 13.84 -5.87
C LYS A 81 -3.25 14.14 -6.44
N GLU A 82 -3.85 13.20 -7.17
CA GLU A 82 -5.23 13.36 -7.66
C GLU A 82 -6.27 13.31 -6.53
N LEU A 83 -5.94 12.66 -5.41
CA LEU A 83 -6.82 12.49 -4.25
C LEU A 83 -6.54 13.47 -3.11
N SER A 84 -5.42 14.21 -3.15
CA SER A 84 -4.90 15.09 -2.08
C SER A 84 -5.22 16.56 -2.29
#